data_AF-A0AAV4SG00-F1
#
_entry.id   AF-A0AAV4SG00-F1
#
_cell.length_a   1.000
_cell.length_b   1.000
_cell.length_c   1.000
_cell.angle_alpha   90.00
_cell.angle_beta   90.00
_cell.angle_gamma   90.00
#
_symmetry.space_group_name_H-M   'P 1'
#
loop_
_entity.id
_entity.type
_entity.pdbx_description
1 polymer ?
#
loop_
_entity_poly.entity_id
_entity_poly.type
_entity_poly.pdbx_seq_one_letter_code
_entity_poly.pdbx_strand_id
1 'polypeptide(L)'
;MCPELKPVVSTGSDKLVDKAVENSNGKFNTLANPTCSADVLLQTLVVYLYGNDGSFPVRALIDTGSQKSYITKEAVSKMSYEPIRAEDMIHNLFGGVESKQKHHLYKVYASSFQKDYHCSFEAYDQEKICIDIPTAISGPWTKEIEKKGIFLSDKEACLDYSASSVHLLIGADIAGATLNHLLDGAPDCYKMTAQHLQKSMYVDNCVASVKSEADLTKFINESREIMALGKFELRGWQHNSFESLRDNCNESQNASPILQDIPVLGLLWNIERDTLKIDVRNDTQSESVKVTKRYILSKCHKIFDPIGITAPITLIPKILLQETWKIKANWDDILPEEIAHKFEKWDRQLHQLNKLEIPRWIQGHKNSKHSLHVFCDASQQAYATCIF
;
A
#
# COMPACT_ATOMS: atom_id res chain seq x y z
N MET A 1 -5.05 -27.30 11.71
CA MET A 1 -5.68 -27.72 12.98
C MET A 1 -4.59 -27.80 14.03
N CYS A 2 -4.37 -26.72 14.79
CA CYS A 2 -3.46 -26.73 15.93
C CYS A 2 -4.23 -27.18 17.17
N PRO A 3 -3.71 -28.13 17.96
CA PRO A 3 -4.02 -28.21 19.38
C PRO A 3 -2.98 -27.42 20.18
N GLU A 4 -3.50 -26.49 20.97
CA GLU A 4 -2.80 -25.71 21.99
C GLU A 4 -2.15 -26.62 23.04
N LEU A 5 -0.90 -26.34 23.41
CA LEU A 5 -0.28 -26.84 24.64
C LEU A 5 -0.22 -25.69 25.65
N LYS A 6 -0.98 -25.81 26.74
CA LYS A 6 -0.93 -24.88 27.88
C LYS A 6 0.39 -25.07 28.65
N PRO A 7 1.00 -24.00 29.20
CA PRO A 7 2.20 -24.14 30.02
C PRO A 7 1.82 -24.58 31.43
N VAL A 8 2.52 -25.61 31.92
CA VAL A 8 2.52 -26.03 33.33
C VAL A 8 3.46 -25.11 34.11
N VAL A 9 2.97 -24.56 35.21
CA VAL A 9 3.76 -23.82 36.20
C VAL A 9 4.53 -24.81 37.07
N SER A 10 5.85 -24.65 37.17
CA SER A 10 6.64 -25.22 38.26
C SER A 10 7.65 -24.21 38.78
N THR A 11 7.56 -23.96 40.08
CA THR A 11 8.42 -23.16 40.96
C THR A 11 9.85 -23.69 41.03
N GLY A 12 10.84 -22.80 41.10
CA GLY A 12 12.20 -23.16 41.51
C GLY A 12 13.27 -22.19 41.00
N SER A 13 13.92 -21.52 41.93
CA SER A 13 15.05 -20.60 41.77
C SER A 13 16.26 -21.24 41.10
N ASP A 14 16.91 -20.52 40.17
CA ASP A 14 18.36 -20.31 40.19
C ASP A 14 18.80 -19.21 39.21
N LYS A 15 19.72 -18.37 39.69
CA LYS A 15 20.43 -17.35 38.92
C LYS A 15 21.43 -18.04 37.99
N LEU A 16 21.59 -17.56 36.75
CA LEU A 16 22.87 -17.13 36.16
C LEU A 16 22.81 -16.96 34.62
N VAL A 17 23.29 -15.78 34.19
CA VAL A 17 24.00 -15.46 32.94
C VAL A 17 23.17 -15.25 31.67
N ASP A 18 22.94 -13.96 31.42
CA ASP A 18 22.73 -13.37 30.09
C ASP A 18 23.79 -13.83 29.10
N LYS A 19 23.36 -14.51 28.04
CA LYS A 19 24.06 -14.54 26.76
C LYS A 19 23.07 -14.17 25.67
N ALA A 20 23.20 -12.94 25.20
CA ALA A 20 22.60 -12.45 23.98
C ALA A 20 23.01 -13.36 22.81
N VAL A 21 22.02 -13.99 22.19
CA VAL A 21 22.15 -14.53 20.84
C VAL A 21 21.54 -13.48 19.92
N GLU A 22 22.40 -12.64 19.35
CA GLU A 22 22.08 -11.80 18.22
C GLU A 22 21.74 -12.70 17.04
N ASN A 23 20.44 -12.92 16.82
CA ASN A 23 19.95 -13.36 15.52
C ASN A 23 19.75 -12.12 14.66
N SER A 24 20.69 -11.95 13.72
CA SER A 24 20.66 -11.05 12.59
C SER A 24 19.53 -11.41 11.63
N ASN A 25 18.29 -11.07 11.99
CA ASN A 25 17.21 -10.99 11.01
C ASN A 25 17.17 -9.56 10.46
N GLY A 26 17.49 -9.45 9.16
CA GLY A 26 17.28 -8.24 8.37
C GLY A 26 15.86 -7.74 8.56
N LYS A 27 15.72 -6.60 9.24
CA LYS A 27 14.47 -5.87 9.32
C LYS A 27 14.21 -5.26 7.95
N PHE A 28 13.41 -5.96 7.15
CA PHE A 28 12.74 -5.37 6.02
C PHE A 28 11.80 -4.29 6.56
N ASN A 29 12.05 -3.03 6.18
CA ASN A 29 11.15 -1.93 6.50
C ASN A 29 9.89 -2.04 5.64
N THR A 30 8.97 -2.91 6.02
CA THR A 30 7.55 -2.69 5.80
C THR A 30 7.07 -1.64 6.80
N LEU A 31 6.03 -0.86 6.47
CA LEU A 31 5.35 0.05 7.41
C LEU A 31 4.74 -0.67 8.63
N ALA A 32 4.79 -2.00 8.66
CA ALA A 32 4.66 -2.76 9.88
C ALA A 32 5.92 -2.53 10.72
N ASN A 33 5.86 -1.55 11.63
CA ASN A 33 6.79 -1.49 12.76
C ASN A 33 6.88 -2.89 13.39
N PRO A 34 8.07 -3.35 13.82
CA PRO A 34 8.15 -4.50 14.71
C PRO A 34 7.42 -4.11 16.00
N THR A 35 6.14 -4.48 16.11
CA THR A 35 5.27 -4.09 17.21
C THR A 35 5.51 -4.99 18.40
N CYS A 36 5.41 -4.40 19.60
CA CYS A 36 5.50 -5.12 20.87
C CYS A 36 4.19 -5.86 21.22
N SER A 37 3.12 -5.64 20.44
CA SER A 37 1.84 -6.39 20.46
C SER A 37 1.32 -6.62 19.04
N ALA A 38 0.38 -7.56 18.87
CA ALA A 38 -0.20 -7.93 17.58
C ALA A 38 -1.28 -6.95 17.06
N ASP A 39 -1.51 -5.83 17.75
CA ASP A 39 -2.63 -4.95 17.48
C ASP A 39 -2.27 -3.93 16.39
N VAL A 40 -3.09 -3.89 15.33
CA VAL A 40 -2.96 -2.94 14.22
C VAL A 40 -3.90 -1.76 14.46
N LEU A 41 -3.35 -0.54 14.50
CA LEU A 41 -4.14 0.67 14.55
C LEU A 41 -4.50 1.11 13.13
N LEU A 42 -5.79 1.39 12.90
CA LEU A 42 -6.29 1.95 11.65
C LEU A 42 -6.34 3.48 11.74
N GLN A 43 -6.18 4.14 10.59
CA GLN A 43 -6.25 5.60 10.47
C GLN A 43 -7.70 6.06 10.65
N THR A 44 -8.09 6.29 11.90
CA THR A 44 -9.44 6.71 12.27
C THR A 44 -9.41 8.04 12.98
N LEU A 45 -10.48 8.82 12.82
CA LEU A 45 -10.68 10.08 13.54
C LEU A 45 -12.15 10.25 13.92
N VAL A 46 -12.40 10.95 15.01
CA VAL A 46 -13.75 11.38 15.38
C VAL A 46 -14.00 12.77 14.80
N VAL A 47 -15.10 12.93 14.07
CA VAL A 47 -15.57 14.19 13.49
C VAL A 47 -17.04 14.40 13.84
N TYR A 48 -17.52 15.63 13.76
CA TYR A 48 -18.95 15.92 13.85
C TYR A 48 -19.50 16.15 12.46
N LEU A 49 -20.54 15.41 12.08
CA LEU A 49 -21.36 15.74 10.92
C LEU A 49 -22.35 16.84 11.29
N TYR A 50 -22.67 17.72 10.33
CA TYR A 50 -23.69 18.77 10.50
C TYR A 50 -24.74 18.66 9.42
N GLY A 51 -26.00 18.59 9.84
CA GLY A 51 -27.15 18.65 8.96
C GLY A 51 -28.19 19.63 9.47
N ASN A 52 -29.39 19.53 8.91
CA ASN A 52 -30.51 20.37 9.32
C ASN A 52 -30.93 20.11 10.78
N ASP A 53 -30.72 18.89 11.27
CA ASP A 53 -31.15 18.43 12.60
C ASP A 53 -30.04 18.52 13.68
N GLY A 54 -28.98 19.29 13.42
CA GLY A 54 -27.90 19.53 14.37
C GLY A 54 -26.61 18.78 14.04
N SER A 55 -25.88 18.36 15.09
CA SER A 55 -24.56 17.72 14.94
C SER A 55 -24.56 16.26 15.41
N PHE A 56 -23.94 15.37 14.64
CA PHE A 56 -23.80 13.95 14.98
C PHE A 56 -22.31 13.56 15.04
N PRO A 57 -21.76 13.19 16.21
CA PRO A 57 -20.40 12.68 16.29
C PRO A 57 -20.31 11.33 15.58
N VAL A 58 -19.33 11.19 14.69
CA VAL A 58 -19.08 9.97 13.95
C VAL A 58 -17.62 9.62 13.96
N ARG A 59 -17.34 8.32 13.90
CA ARG A 59 -16.01 7.82 13.58
C ARG A 59 -15.85 7.75 12.06
N ALA A 60 -14.79 8.37 11.58
CA ALA A 60 -14.36 8.32 10.19
C ALA A 60 -13.13 7.42 10.04
N LEU A 61 -13.10 6.63 8.98
CA LEU A 61 -11.95 5.81 8.56
C LEU A 61 -11.33 6.43 7.32
N ILE A 62 -10.02 6.67 7.34
CA ILE A 62 -9.26 7.04 6.15
C ILE A 62 -8.78 5.74 5.50
N ASP A 63 -9.24 5.48 4.28
CA ASP A 63 -8.86 4.31 3.49
C ASP A 63 -8.54 4.74 2.05
N THR A 64 -7.25 4.96 1.79
CA THR A 64 -6.76 5.29 0.45
C THR A 64 -6.82 4.10 -0.53
N GLY A 65 -7.17 2.90 -0.08
CA GLY A 65 -7.51 1.76 -0.94
C GLY A 65 -8.90 1.91 -1.59
N SER A 66 -9.80 2.67 -0.97
CA SER A 66 -11.07 3.04 -1.58
C SER A 66 -10.90 4.21 -2.54
N GLN A 67 -11.36 4.05 -3.78
CA GLN A 67 -11.32 5.12 -4.79
C GLN A 67 -12.27 6.28 -4.46
N LYS A 68 -13.33 6.02 -3.68
CA LYS A 68 -14.41 6.96 -3.36
C LYS A 68 -14.62 7.05 -1.86
N SER A 69 -15.12 8.21 -1.44
CA SER A 69 -15.59 8.41 -0.07
C SER A 69 -17.04 7.96 0.10
N TYR A 70 -17.36 7.40 1.26
CA TYR A 70 -18.69 6.86 1.57
C TYR A 70 -19.22 7.34 2.92
N ILE A 71 -20.53 7.48 3.04
CA ILE A 71 -21.23 7.79 4.28
C ILE A 71 -22.35 6.77 4.52
N THR A 72 -22.56 6.36 5.76
CA THR A 72 -23.63 5.40 6.06
C THR A 72 -25.02 6.00 5.85
N LYS A 73 -25.98 5.19 5.38
CA LYS A 73 -27.39 5.62 5.27
C LYS A 73 -27.99 6.04 6.61
N GLU A 74 -27.54 5.44 7.72
CA GLU A 74 -27.92 5.88 9.06
C GLU A 74 -27.51 7.34 9.28
N ALA A 75 -26.24 7.67 9.05
CA ALA A 75 -25.73 9.03 9.24
C ALA A 75 -26.41 10.05 8.31
N VAL A 76 -26.68 9.67 7.05
CA VAL A 76 -27.47 10.47 6.10
C VAL A 76 -28.86 10.77 6.67
N SER A 77 -29.56 9.76 7.17
CA SER A 77 -30.91 9.91 7.73
C SER A 77 -30.92 10.76 9.00
N LYS A 78 -29.92 10.58 9.87
CA LYS A 78 -29.76 11.33 11.13
C LYS A 78 -29.49 12.81 10.90
N MET A 79 -28.76 13.13 9.84
CA MET A 79 -28.42 14.51 9.45
C MET A 79 -29.42 15.11 8.45
N SER A 80 -30.43 14.34 8.03
CA SER A 80 -31.41 14.76 7.02
C SER A 80 -30.75 15.33 5.76
N TYR A 81 -29.71 14.66 5.25
CA TYR A 81 -29.08 15.06 3.99
C TYR A 81 -29.95 14.70 2.79
N GLU A 82 -30.06 15.64 1.86
CA GLU A 82 -30.73 15.40 0.58
C GLU A 82 -29.73 14.91 -0.48
N PRO A 83 -30.10 13.91 -1.31
CA PRO A 83 -29.22 13.41 -2.35
C PRO A 83 -29.05 14.43 -3.47
N ILE A 84 -27.80 14.69 -3.87
CA ILE A 84 -27.48 15.54 -5.03
C ILE A 84 -27.86 14.84 -6.33
N ARG A 85 -27.49 13.56 -6.43
CA ARG A 85 -27.76 12.70 -7.60
C ARG A 85 -27.67 11.22 -7.23
N ALA A 86 -28.13 10.36 -8.13
CA ALA A 86 -27.98 8.92 -8.00
C ALA A 86 -27.14 8.35 -9.15
N GLU A 87 -26.32 7.36 -8.87
CA GLU A 87 -25.43 6.70 -9.83
C GLU A 87 -25.51 5.18 -9.65
N ASP A 88 -25.50 4.46 -10.76
CA ASP A 88 -25.38 3.01 -10.77
C ASP A 88 -23.88 2.64 -10.77
N MET A 89 -23.41 2.05 -9.68
CA MET A 89 -22.02 1.65 -9.52
C MET A 89 -21.87 0.14 -9.67
N ILE A 90 -20.83 -0.27 -10.39
CA ILE A 90 -20.42 -1.68 -10.50
C ILE A 90 -19.26 -1.90 -9.52
N HIS A 91 -19.53 -2.64 -8.46
CA HIS A 91 -18.52 -3.10 -7.52
C HIS A 91 -17.90 -4.38 -8.05
N ASN A 92 -16.64 -4.29 -8.46
CA ASN A 92 -15.84 -5.45 -8.84
C ASN A 92 -15.26 -6.10 -7.58
N LEU A 93 -15.87 -7.18 -7.12
CA LEU A 93 -15.36 -7.94 -5.99
C LEU A 93 -14.31 -8.96 -6.44
N PHE A 94 -13.40 -9.30 -5.54
CA PHE A 94 -12.40 -10.34 -5.78
C PHE A 94 -13.07 -11.64 -6.27
N GLY A 95 -12.54 -12.21 -7.36
CA GLY A 95 -13.11 -13.40 -8.00
C GLY A 95 -13.98 -13.11 -9.24
N GLY A 96 -14.11 -11.85 -9.66
CA GLY A 96 -14.85 -11.47 -10.86
C GLY A 96 -16.36 -11.40 -10.67
N VAL A 97 -16.82 -11.27 -9.42
CA VAL A 97 -18.22 -11.03 -9.10
C VAL A 97 -18.49 -9.54 -9.22
N GLU A 98 -19.36 -9.17 -10.15
CA GLU A 98 -19.86 -7.81 -10.29
C GLU A 98 -21.14 -7.67 -9.48
N SER A 99 -21.15 -6.72 -8.53
CA SER A 99 -22.39 -6.28 -7.89
C SER A 99 -22.77 -4.92 -8.45
N LYS A 100 -23.97 -4.82 -9.03
CA LYS A 100 -24.53 -3.53 -9.44
C LYS A 100 -25.37 -3.00 -8.29
N GLN A 101 -24.95 -1.85 -7.75
CA GLN A 101 -25.67 -1.19 -6.68
C GLN A 101 -25.89 0.27 -7.05
N LYS A 102 -27.12 0.75 -6.86
CA LYS A 102 -27.44 2.16 -6.99
C LYS A 102 -27.02 2.88 -5.71
N HIS A 103 -26.24 3.93 -5.87
CA HIS A 103 -25.80 4.80 -4.79
C HIS A 103 -26.29 6.22 -5.00
N HIS A 104 -26.54 6.93 -3.91
CA HIS A 104 -26.83 8.36 -3.92
C HIS A 104 -25.61 9.13 -3.42
N LEU A 105 -25.33 10.25 -4.07
CA LEU A 105 -24.24 11.14 -3.72
C LEU A 105 -24.77 12.27 -2.84
N TYR A 106 -24.09 12.53 -1.73
CA TYR A 106 -24.45 13.57 -0.77
C TYR A 106 -23.28 14.53 -0.56
N LYS A 107 -23.60 15.79 -0.26
CA LYS A 107 -22.61 16.75 0.24
C LYS A 107 -22.59 16.68 1.76
N VAL A 108 -21.54 16.08 2.28
CA VAL A 108 -21.32 15.90 3.72
C VAL A 108 -20.64 17.13 4.28
N TYR A 109 -21.14 17.65 5.40
CA TYR A 109 -20.51 18.72 6.16
C TYR A 109 -19.92 18.14 7.44
N ALA A 110 -18.62 18.35 7.66
CA ALA A 110 -17.89 17.80 8.79
C ALA A 110 -17.13 18.89 9.54
N SER A 111 -17.02 18.78 10.86
CA SER A 111 -16.06 19.55 11.66
C SER A 111 -15.06 18.66 12.37
N SER A 112 -13.92 19.24 12.71
CA SER A 112 -12.95 18.66 13.64
C SER A 112 -13.62 18.31 14.98
N PHE A 113 -12.95 17.45 15.75
CA PHE A 113 -13.35 17.10 17.12
C PHE A 113 -13.44 18.33 18.03
N GLN A 114 -12.52 19.29 17.87
CA GLN A 114 -12.54 20.57 18.60
C GLN A 114 -13.56 21.58 18.05
N LYS A 115 -14.21 21.29 16.91
CA LYS A 115 -15.16 22.18 16.21
C LYS A 115 -14.57 23.53 15.79
N ASP A 116 -13.26 23.60 15.63
CA ASP A 116 -12.50 24.78 15.19
C ASP A 116 -12.24 24.82 13.68
N TYR A 117 -12.45 23.68 12.99
CA TYR A 117 -12.32 23.55 11.55
C TYR A 117 -13.57 22.89 10.98
N HIS A 118 -14.02 23.39 9.82
CA HIS A 118 -15.18 22.88 9.11
C HIS A 118 -14.84 22.66 7.64
N CYS A 119 -15.31 21.57 7.06
CA CYS A 119 -15.19 21.29 5.64
C CYS A 119 -16.46 20.63 5.10
N SER A 120 -16.56 20.58 3.78
CA SER A 120 -17.57 19.80 3.10
C SER A 120 -17.00 19.07 1.90
N PHE A 121 -17.48 17.87 1.64
CA PHE A 121 -17.06 17.06 0.50
C PHE A 121 -18.18 16.11 0.08
N GLU A 122 -18.03 15.50 -1.10
CA GLU A 122 -19.02 14.57 -1.64
C GLU A 122 -18.70 13.14 -1.17
N ALA A 123 -19.74 12.39 -0.77
CA ALA A 123 -19.63 10.99 -0.41
C ALA A 123 -20.88 10.21 -0.85
N TYR A 124 -20.68 8.97 -1.30
CA TYR A 124 -21.79 8.08 -1.68
C TYR A 124 -22.40 7.40 -0.45
N ASP A 125 -23.69 7.13 -0.46
CA ASP A 125 -24.28 6.32 0.60
C ASP A 125 -23.76 4.88 0.58
N GLN A 126 -23.71 4.26 1.75
CA GLN A 126 -23.52 2.83 1.88
C GLN A 126 -24.30 2.30 3.08
N GLU A 127 -24.77 1.05 2.99
CA GLU A 127 -25.51 0.45 4.11
C GLU A 127 -24.61 0.28 5.34
N LYS A 128 -23.41 -0.30 5.12
CA LYS A 128 -22.40 -0.55 6.12
C LYS A 128 -21.02 -0.41 5.49
N ILE A 129 -20.13 0.33 6.15
CA ILE A 129 -18.76 0.55 5.67
C ILE A 129 -17.86 -0.62 6.07
N CYS A 130 -17.80 -0.94 7.36
CA CYS A 130 -17.03 -2.06 7.88
C CYS A 130 -17.69 -2.63 9.15
N ILE A 131 -17.14 -3.72 9.67
CA ILE A 131 -17.45 -4.18 11.02
C ILE A 131 -16.97 -3.16 12.05
N ASP A 132 -17.43 -3.28 13.29
CA ASP A 132 -16.95 -2.43 14.38
C ASP A 132 -15.44 -2.64 14.56
N ILE A 133 -14.72 -1.52 14.59
CA ILE A 133 -13.27 -1.52 14.76
C ILE A 133 -12.98 -1.18 16.23
N PRO A 134 -12.01 -1.83 16.89
CA PRO A 134 -11.57 -1.39 18.21
C PRO A 134 -11.08 0.05 18.19
N THR A 135 -11.35 0.80 19.25
CA THR A 135 -10.79 2.15 19.43
C THR A 135 -9.32 2.07 19.79
N ALA A 136 -8.56 3.17 19.66
CA ALA A 136 -7.18 3.18 20.10
C ALA A 136 -7.10 2.92 21.62
N ILE A 137 -6.57 1.76 22.01
CA ILE A 137 -6.37 1.39 23.41
C ILE A 137 -5.12 2.13 23.92
N SER A 138 -5.21 2.70 25.12
CA SER A 138 -4.06 3.38 25.74
C SER A 138 -2.91 2.39 25.98
N GLY A 139 -1.78 2.61 25.30
CA GLY A 139 -0.56 1.79 25.44
C GLY A 139 0.63 2.57 26.02
N PRO A 140 1.81 1.95 26.15
CA PRO A 140 3.05 2.60 26.62
C PRO A 140 3.41 3.86 25.82
N TRP A 141 3.06 3.87 24.53
CA TRP A 141 3.27 4.98 23.60
C TRP A 141 2.41 6.23 23.91
N THR A 142 1.32 6.10 24.68
CA THR A 142 0.37 7.20 24.94
C THR A 142 1.06 8.40 25.57
N LYS A 143 1.95 8.15 26.54
CA LYS A 143 2.74 9.20 27.21
C LYS A 143 3.73 9.88 26.27
N GLU A 144 4.25 9.16 25.28
CA GLU A 144 5.18 9.73 24.29
C GLU A 144 4.45 10.65 23.31
N ILE A 145 3.29 10.21 22.82
CA ILE A 145 2.42 10.99 21.93
C ILE A 145 1.94 12.26 22.64
N GLU A 146 1.53 12.16 23.91
CA GLU A 146 1.13 13.31 24.73
C GLU A 146 2.29 14.30 24.95
N LYS A 147 3.51 13.81 25.22
CA LYS A 147 4.71 14.67 25.31
C LYS A 147 5.02 15.42 24.01
N LYS A 148 4.64 14.86 22.87
CA LYS A 148 4.76 15.51 21.55
C LYS A 148 3.60 16.47 21.26
N GLY A 149 2.67 16.67 22.21
CA GLY A 149 1.50 17.52 22.04
C GLY A 149 0.47 16.95 21.06
N ILE A 150 0.50 15.63 20.82
CA ILE A 150 -0.42 14.95 19.92
C ILE A 150 -1.58 14.38 20.73
N PHE A 151 -2.80 14.65 20.27
CA PHE A 151 -4.04 14.18 20.90
C PHE A 151 -4.76 13.24 19.94
N LEU A 152 -5.12 12.05 20.41
CA LEU A 152 -5.93 11.11 19.64
C LEU A 152 -7.41 11.42 19.86
N SER A 153 -8.16 11.58 18.77
CA SER A 153 -9.61 11.80 18.80
C SER A 153 -10.39 10.50 19.03
N ASP A 154 -9.88 9.37 18.54
CA ASP A 154 -10.51 8.05 18.65
C ASP A 154 -10.00 7.25 19.87
N LYS A 155 -10.22 7.79 21.08
CA LYS A 155 -9.94 7.11 22.35
C LYS A 155 -11.26 6.67 23.01
N GLU A 156 -11.23 5.55 23.72
CA GLU A 156 -12.39 4.99 24.44
C GLU A 156 -13.09 6.03 25.35
N ALA A 157 -12.32 6.88 26.03
CA ALA A 157 -12.84 7.94 26.88
C ALA A 157 -13.47 9.15 26.14
N CYS A 158 -13.31 9.24 24.82
CA CYS A 158 -13.82 10.33 23.98
C CYS A 158 -15.15 9.98 23.29
N LEU A 159 -15.67 8.77 23.48
CA LEU A 159 -16.85 8.27 22.79
C LEU A 159 -18.00 8.13 23.78
N ASP A 160 -19.05 8.95 23.61
CA ASP A 160 -20.38 8.51 23.99
C ASP A 160 -20.68 7.27 23.13
N TYR A 161 -21.08 6.15 23.76
CA TYR A 161 -21.21 4.78 23.22
C TYR A 161 -21.79 4.59 21.79
N SER A 162 -22.31 5.63 21.16
CA SER A 162 -22.82 5.68 19.78
C SER A 162 -21.79 5.65 18.64
N ALA A 163 -20.49 5.83 18.91
CA ALA A 163 -19.46 6.01 17.87
C ALA A 163 -18.51 4.81 17.66
N SER A 164 -18.91 3.60 18.07
CA SER A 164 -18.15 2.36 17.79
C SER A 164 -18.10 2.01 16.30
N SER A 165 -19.18 2.31 15.58
CA SER A 165 -19.29 2.00 14.15
C SER A 165 -18.74 3.14 13.29
N VAL A 166 -18.07 2.79 12.19
CA VAL A 166 -17.58 3.76 11.21
C VAL A 166 -18.74 4.22 10.34
N HIS A 167 -19.09 5.49 10.43
CA HIS A 167 -20.17 6.08 9.64
C HIS A 167 -19.67 6.85 8.41
N LEU A 168 -18.37 7.11 8.33
CA LEU A 168 -17.75 7.88 7.26
C LEU A 168 -16.45 7.20 6.81
N LEU A 169 -16.28 6.98 5.51
CA LEU A 169 -15.05 6.52 4.89
C LEU A 169 -14.52 7.62 3.99
N ILE A 170 -13.29 8.05 4.25
CA ILE A 170 -12.56 9.04 3.46
C ILE A 170 -11.64 8.26 2.52
N GLY A 171 -12.01 8.24 1.24
CA GLY A 171 -11.30 7.56 0.18
C GLY A 171 -10.12 8.37 -0.37
N ALA A 172 -9.46 7.80 -1.38
CA ALA A 172 -8.36 8.42 -2.11
C ALA A 172 -8.76 9.73 -2.80
N ASP A 173 -10.03 9.89 -3.18
CA ASP A 173 -10.58 11.11 -3.76
C ASP A 173 -10.43 12.33 -2.83
N ILE A 174 -10.71 12.16 -1.55
CA ILE A 174 -10.63 13.24 -0.55
C ILE A 174 -9.27 13.28 0.14
N ALA A 175 -8.70 12.13 0.50
CA ALA A 175 -7.37 12.06 1.11
C ALA A 175 -6.29 12.62 0.16
N GLY A 176 -6.34 12.24 -1.12
CA GLY A 176 -5.44 12.76 -2.15
C GLY A 176 -5.65 14.25 -2.42
N ALA A 177 -6.92 14.71 -2.46
CA ALA A 177 -7.22 16.14 -2.60
C ALA A 177 -6.66 16.98 -1.44
N THR A 178 -6.68 16.45 -0.22
CA THR A 178 -6.11 17.12 0.96
C THR A 178 -4.59 17.29 0.82
N LEU A 179 -3.88 16.25 0.37
CA LEU A 179 -2.45 16.34 0.09
C LEU A 179 -2.15 17.33 -1.04
N ASN A 180 -2.94 17.32 -2.11
CA ASN A 180 -2.78 18.27 -3.20
C ASN A 180 -3.00 19.71 -2.73
N HIS A 181 -4.03 19.96 -1.91
CA HIS A 181 -4.28 21.28 -1.35
C HIS A 181 -3.10 21.82 -0.54
N LEU A 182 -2.46 20.97 0.26
CA LEU A 182 -1.23 21.32 0.99
C LEU A 182 -0.10 21.72 0.03
N LEU A 183 0.11 20.96 -1.02
CA LEU A 183 1.19 21.19 -1.99
C LEU A 183 0.90 22.43 -2.85
N ASP A 184 -0.34 22.65 -3.26
CA ASP A 184 -0.77 23.82 -4.03
C ASP A 184 -0.66 25.11 -3.21
N GLY A 185 -0.86 25.01 -1.89
CA GLY A 185 -0.72 26.11 -0.93
C GLY A 185 0.72 26.35 -0.44
N ALA A 186 1.72 25.66 -0.98
CA ALA A 186 3.11 25.83 -0.57
C ALA A 186 3.60 27.27 -0.85
N PRO A 187 4.48 27.84 0.00
CA PRO A 187 5.07 29.16 -0.23
C PRO A 187 5.73 29.27 -1.61
N ASP A 188 5.70 30.47 -2.21
CA ASP A 188 6.22 30.70 -3.57
C ASP A 188 7.68 30.25 -3.75
N CYS A 189 8.51 30.38 -2.71
CA CYS A 189 9.91 29.93 -2.73
C CYS A 189 10.05 28.40 -2.93
N TYR A 190 9.04 27.62 -2.56
CA TYR A 190 9.01 26.17 -2.63
C TYR A 190 8.15 25.61 -3.77
N LYS A 191 7.53 26.47 -4.58
CA LYS A 191 6.57 26.08 -5.61
C LYS A 191 7.09 25.02 -6.58
N MET A 192 8.35 25.13 -6.99
CA MET A 192 8.97 24.12 -7.88
C MET A 192 9.13 22.76 -7.22
N THR A 193 9.52 22.72 -5.94
CA THR A 193 9.65 21.49 -5.18
C THR A 193 8.28 20.90 -4.86
N ALA A 194 7.28 21.72 -4.53
CA ALA A 194 5.91 21.27 -4.32
C ALA A 194 5.34 20.57 -5.57
N GLN A 195 5.54 21.16 -6.76
CA GLN A 195 5.13 20.55 -8.03
C GLN A 195 5.89 19.25 -8.35
N HIS A 196 7.18 19.17 -8.00
CA HIS A 196 7.95 17.95 -8.16
C HIS A 196 7.45 16.86 -7.20
N LEU A 197 7.27 17.21 -5.93
CA LEU A 197 6.76 16.32 -4.88
C LEU A 197 5.36 15.79 -5.26
N GLN A 198 4.45 16.64 -5.74
CA GLN A 198 3.11 16.23 -6.19
C GLN A 198 3.15 15.13 -7.27
N LYS A 199 4.12 15.18 -8.18
CA LYS A 199 4.30 14.17 -9.24
C LYS A 199 5.05 12.92 -8.76
N SER A 200 5.72 13.01 -7.62
CA SER A 200 6.53 11.95 -7.02
C SER A 200 5.80 11.16 -5.94
N MET A 201 4.69 11.67 -5.43
CA MET A 201 3.88 10.98 -4.41
C MET A 201 3.04 9.86 -5.04
N TYR A 202 3.13 8.67 -4.47
CA TYR A 202 2.26 7.54 -4.71
C TYR A 202 1.67 7.10 -3.37
N VAL A 203 0.43 7.54 -3.09
CA VAL A 203 -0.23 7.38 -1.79
C VAL A 203 0.65 7.93 -0.66
N ASP A 204 1.33 7.05 0.07
CA ASP A 204 2.19 7.33 1.22
C ASP A 204 3.70 7.33 0.88
N ASN A 205 4.07 6.88 -0.31
CA ASN A 205 5.46 6.78 -0.76
C ASN A 205 5.84 7.94 -1.68
N CYS A 206 7.06 8.47 -1.53
CA CYS A 206 7.63 9.47 -2.45
C CYS A 206 8.77 8.85 -3.25
N VAL A 207 8.63 8.78 -4.58
CA VAL A 207 9.69 8.33 -5.49
C VAL A 207 10.03 9.45 -6.47
N ALA A 208 11.21 10.05 -6.29
CA ALA A 208 11.66 11.20 -7.06
C ALA A 208 13.00 10.93 -7.74
N SER A 209 13.30 11.67 -8.80
CA SER A 209 14.61 11.66 -9.46
C SER A 209 15.09 13.08 -9.68
N VAL A 210 16.34 13.33 -9.32
CA VAL A 210 16.98 14.65 -9.38
C VAL A 210 18.30 14.55 -10.15
N LYS A 211 18.80 15.68 -10.65
CA LYS A 211 19.94 15.72 -11.58
C LYS A 211 21.30 15.81 -10.89
N SER A 212 21.33 16.19 -9.62
CA SER A 212 22.55 16.44 -8.86
C SER A 212 22.34 16.24 -7.37
N GLU A 213 23.44 16.10 -6.63
CA GLU A 213 23.43 15.99 -5.18
C GLU A 213 22.90 17.26 -4.51
N ALA A 214 23.24 18.43 -5.06
CA ALA A 214 22.69 19.69 -4.61
C ALA A 214 21.16 19.73 -4.77
N ASP A 215 20.63 19.24 -5.90
CA ASP A 215 19.18 19.13 -6.12
C ASP A 215 18.54 18.11 -5.16
N LEU A 216 19.24 17.02 -4.83
CA LEU A 216 18.78 16.03 -3.85
C LEU A 216 18.63 16.64 -2.46
N THR A 217 19.68 17.28 -1.95
CA THR A 217 19.65 17.92 -0.63
C THR A 217 18.59 19.00 -0.58
N LYS A 218 18.48 19.82 -1.63
CA LYS A 218 17.42 20.83 -1.76
C LYS A 218 16.04 20.19 -1.72
N PHE A 219 15.80 19.17 -2.55
CA PHE A 219 14.51 18.50 -2.64
C PHE A 219 14.09 17.88 -1.32
N ILE A 220 14.99 17.17 -0.63
CA ILE A 220 14.71 16.57 0.68
C ILE A 220 14.33 17.64 1.72
N ASN A 221 15.15 18.69 1.83
CA ASN A 221 14.93 19.73 2.83
C ASN A 221 13.63 20.49 2.57
N GLU A 222 13.43 20.99 1.36
CA GLU A 222 12.22 21.72 1.00
C GLU A 222 10.96 20.85 1.10
N SER A 223 11.02 19.57 0.69
CA SER A 223 9.90 18.64 0.84
C SER A 223 9.52 18.43 2.31
N ARG A 224 10.50 18.35 3.21
CA ARG A 224 10.24 18.23 4.66
C ARG A 224 9.57 19.48 5.20
N GLU A 225 10.04 20.67 4.80
CA GLU A 225 9.44 21.95 5.23
C GLU A 225 8.00 22.10 4.72
N ILE A 226 7.74 21.80 3.45
CA ILE A 226 6.38 21.86 2.86
C ILE A 226 5.45 20.89 3.60
N MET A 227 5.86 19.63 3.76
CA MET A 227 5.01 18.60 4.38
C MET A 227 4.78 18.85 5.87
N ALA A 228 5.73 19.49 6.56
CA ALA A 228 5.58 19.90 7.96
C ALA A 228 4.47 20.94 8.17
N LEU A 229 4.12 21.75 7.15
CA LEU A 229 2.97 22.67 7.21
C LEU A 229 1.67 21.90 7.43
N GLY A 230 1.54 20.72 6.81
CA GLY A 230 0.41 19.80 6.99
C GLY A 230 0.61 18.79 8.12
N LYS A 231 1.65 18.95 8.95
CA LYS A 231 2.04 18.00 10.02
C LYS A 231 2.39 16.59 9.51
N PHE A 232 2.72 16.46 8.23
CA PHE A 232 3.25 15.23 7.67
C PHE A 232 4.76 15.17 7.88
N GLU A 233 5.25 14.07 8.43
CA GLU A 233 6.67 13.83 8.62
C GLU A 233 7.18 12.85 7.57
N LEU A 234 7.86 13.35 6.54
CA LEU A 234 8.56 12.52 5.57
C LEU A 234 9.80 11.90 6.21
N ARG A 235 9.89 10.57 6.18
CA ARG A 235 10.98 9.77 6.76
C ARG A 235 11.47 8.73 5.76
N GLY A 236 12.53 8.01 6.12
CA GLY A 236 12.98 6.85 5.34
C GLY A 236 13.61 7.21 4.00
N TRP A 237 14.22 8.39 3.89
CA TRP A 237 14.94 8.82 2.69
C TRP A 237 16.04 7.83 2.32
N GLN A 238 16.00 7.36 1.08
CA GLN A 238 16.99 6.47 0.48
C GLN A 238 17.36 7.02 -0.89
N HIS A 239 18.63 7.00 -1.24
CA HIS A 239 19.12 7.50 -2.52
C HIS A 239 20.39 6.76 -2.94
N ASN A 240 20.64 6.70 -4.25
CA ASN A 240 21.94 6.29 -4.75
C ASN A 240 22.99 7.38 -4.50
N SER A 241 24.23 6.96 -4.27
CA SER A 241 25.35 7.87 -4.15
C SER A 241 25.73 8.40 -5.53
N PHE A 242 26.03 9.69 -5.65
CA PHE A 242 26.49 10.25 -6.93
C PHE A 242 27.89 9.73 -7.32
N GLU A 243 28.62 9.14 -6.37
CA GLU A 243 29.93 8.51 -6.56
C GLU A 243 29.83 7.15 -7.28
N SER A 244 28.84 6.31 -6.93
CA SER A 244 28.63 5.00 -7.58
C SER A 244 28.31 5.09 -9.08
N LEU A 245 27.82 6.24 -9.56
CA LEU A 245 27.60 6.50 -10.99
C LEU A 245 28.88 6.85 -11.77
N ARG A 246 29.97 7.25 -11.10
CA ARG A 246 31.25 7.59 -11.75
C ARG A 246 32.17 6.38 -11.93
N ASP A 247 32.04 5.36 -11.09
CA ASP A 247 33.00 4.24 -11.04
C ASP A 247 32.65 3.03 -11.92
N ASN A 248 31.55 3.07 -12.68
CA ASN A 248 31.27 2.05 -13.70
C ASN A 248 32.27 2.03 -14.88
N CYS A 249 33.37 2.79 -14.81
CA CYS A 249 34.47 2.73 -15.77
C CYS A 249 35.75 2.06 -15.24
N ASN A 250 35.86 1.71 -13.95
CA ASN A 250 37.06 1.05 -13.43
C ASN A 250 36.70 -0.13 -12.51
N GLU A 251 36.98 -1.35 -12.98
CA GLU A 251 37.01 -2.54 -12.15
C GLU A 251 38.14 -2.42 -11.12
N SER A 252 37.83 -1.92 -9.93
CA SER A 252 38.68 -2.10 -8.77
C SER A 252 37.87 -2.72 -7.64
N GLN A 253 38.09 -4.02 -7.47
CA GLN A 253 37.75 -4.78 -6.28
C GLN A 253 38.38 -4.07 -5.07
N ASN A 254 37.57 -3.65 -4.09
CA ASN A 254 37.86 -3.67 -2.65
C ASN A 254 36.92 -2.73 -1.87
N ALA A 255 35.70 -3.19 -1.64
CA ALA A 255 34.93 -3.05 -0.41
C ALA A 255 33.73 -3.98 -0.61
N SER A 256 33.23 -4.65 0.43
CA SER A 256 31.86 -5.19 0.39
C SER A 256 30.95 -4.13 0.99
N PRO A 257 30.29 -3.26 0.21
CA PRO A 257 29.08 -2.63 0.69
C PRO A 257 28.05 -3.74 0.82
N ILE A 258 27.31 -3.75 1.91
CA ILE A 258 26.15 -4.62 2.05
C ILE A 258 25.23 -4.31 0.87
N LEU A 259 25.03 -5.27 -0.04
CA LEU A 259 24.06 -5.20 -1.13
C LEU A 259 22.68 -4.95 -0.49
N GLN A 260 22.28 -3.68 -0.42
CA GLN A 260 21.06 -3.29 0.27
C GLN A 260 19.95 -3.18 -0.77
N ASP A 261 19.26 -4.30 -0.99
CA ASP A 261 18.00 -4.30 -1.75
C ASP A 261 16.91 -3.69 -0.86
N ILE A 262 16.36 -2.54 -1.28
CA ILE A 262 15.36 -1.77 -0.51
C ILE A 262 13.99 -1.92 -1.15
N PRO A 263 12.93 -2.21 -0.39
CA PRO A 263 11.59 -2.25 -0.93
C PRO A 263 11.14 -0.86 -1.42
N VAL A 264 10.69 -0.76 -2.67
CA VAL A 264 10.13 0.45 -3.28
C VAL A 264 8.88 0.05 -4.06
N LEU A 265 7.71 0.52 -3.63
CA LEU A 265 6.42 0.23 -4.26
C LEU A 265 6.22 -1.26 -4.57
N GLY A 266 6.60 -2.15 -3.64
CA GLY A 266 6.49 -3.61 -3.81
C GLY A 266 7.54 -4.28 -4.70
N LEU A 267 8.47 -3.51 -5.28
CA LEU A 267 9.69 -4.00 -5.93
C LEU A 267 10.88 -3.90 -4.98
N LEU A 268 12.02 -4.49 -5.34
CA LEU A 268 13.30 -4.32 -4.66
C LEU A 268 14.21 -3.42 -5.50
N TRP A 269 14.74 -2.36 -4.90
CA TRP A 269 15.69 -1.46 -5.54
C TRP A 269 17.08 -1.68 -4.97
N ASN A 270 18.00 -2.08 -5.84
CA ASN A 270 19.41 -2.12 -5.54
C ASN A 270 20.01 -0.73 -5.78
N ILE A 271 20.36 -0.04 -4.70
CA ILE A 271 20.84 1.35 -4.74
C ILE A 271 22.15 1.48 -5.51
N GLU A 272 23.10 0.57 -5.28
CA GLU A 272 24.47 0.66 -5.83
C GLU A 272 24.48 0.47 -7.35
N ARG A 273 23.77 -0.55 -7.83
CA ARG A 273 23.70 -0.88 -9.27
C ARG A 273 22.60 -0.11 -9.99
N ASP A 274 21.78 0.63 -9.24
CA ASP A 274 20.58 1.31 -9.70
C ASP A 274 19.64 0.40 -10.54
N THR A 275 19.36 -0.78 -10.00
CA THR A 275 18.51 -1.79 -10.65
C THR A 275 17.28 -2.15 -9.82
N LEU A 276 16.16 -2.41 -10.49
CA LEU A 276 14.94 -2.95 -9.91
C LEU A 276 14.92 -4.47 -10.05
N LYS A 277 14.43 -5.14 -9.02
CA LYS A 277 14.19 -6.58 -8.94
C LYS A 277 12.81 -6.84 -8.38
N ILE A 278 12.33 -8.06 -8.57
CA ILE A 278 11.03 -8.49 -8.06
C ILE A 278 11.28 -9.41 -6.87
N ASP A 279 10.56 -9.17 -5.78
CA ASP A 279 10.61 -10.05 -4.60
C ASP A 279 9.78 -11.31 -4.87
N VAL A 280 10.41 -12.31 -5.49
CA VAL A 280 9.81 -13.64 -5.60
C VAL A 280 10.21 -14.44 -4.37
N ARG A 281 9.41 -14.28 -3.32
CA ARG A 281 9.52 -15.13 -2.12
C ARG A 281 9.25 -16.57 -2.52
N ASN A 282 10.30 -17.39 -2.43
CA ASN A 282 10.16 -18.83 -2.54
C ASN A 282 9.37 -19.29 -1.32
N ASP A 283 8.07 -19.52 -1.45
CA ASP A 283 7.37 -20.44 -0.54
C ASP A 283 8.10 -21.76 -0.67
N THR A 284 8.89 -22.12 0.34
CA THR A 284 9.55 -23.42 0.44
C THR A 284 8.49 -24.49 0.24
N GLN A 285 8.62 -25.24 -0.85
CA GLN A 285 7.69 -26.31 -1.22
C GLN A 285 7.46 -27.22 -0.02
N SER A 286 6.27 -27.11 0.57
CA SER A 286 5.80 -28.01 1.62
C SER A 286 4.66 -28.82 1.01
N GLU A 287 4.97 -30.09 0.77
CA GLU A 287 4.09 -31.16 0.28
C GLU A 287 3.41 -30.97 -1.08
N SER A 288 2.91 -32.09 -1.62
CA SER A 288 2.12 -32.19 -2.85
C SER A 288 0.84 -31.36 -2.72
N VAL A 289 0.94 -30.06 -3.02
CA VAL A 289 -0.23 -29.17 -3.04
C VAL A 289 -1.07 -29.54 -4.25
N LYS A 290 -2.29 -30.02 -4.01
CA LYS A 290 -3.29 -30.25 -5.06
C LYS A 290 -3.47 -28.96 -5.86
N VAL A 291 -3.18 -29.02 -7.17
CA VAL A 291 -3.33 -27.85 -8.04
C VAL A 291 -4.82 -27.62 -8.30
N THR A 292 -5.35 -26.57 -7.67
CA THR A 292 -6.72 -26.08 -7.88
C THR A 292 -6.69 -24.74 -8.62
N LYS A 293 -7.84 -24.34 -9.19
CA LYS A 293 -7.99 -23.04 -9.84
C LYS A 293 -7.69 -21.88 -8.89
N ARG A 294 -8.14 -21.98 -7.62
CA ARG A 294 -7.84 -21.00 -6.56
C ARG A 294 -6.34 -20.93 -6.27
N TYR A 295 -5.65 -22.07 -6.28
CA TYR A 295 -4.22 -22.12 -6.05
C TYR A 295 -3.42 -21.42 -7.17
N ILE A 296 -3.75 -21.70 -8.44
CA ILE A 296 -3.12 -21.02 -9.59
C ILE A 296 -3.32 -19.51 -9.50
N LEU A 297 -4.55 -19.06 -9.23
CA LEU A 297 -4.87 -17.63 -9.09
C LEU A 297 -4.06 -17.00 -7.95
N SER A 298 -4.06 -17.63 -6.77
CA SER A 298 -3.32 -17.15 -5.60
C SER A 298 -1.83 -16.98 -5.89
N LYS A 299 -1.19 -17.99 -6.49
CA LYS A 299 0.24 -17.93 -6.85
C LYS A 299 0.54 -16.88 -7.91
N CYS A 300 -0.31 -16.76 -8.94
CA CYS A 300 -0.15 -15.75 -9.99
C CYS A 300 -0.25 -14.32 -9.43
N HIS A 301 -1.21 -14.06 -8.54
CA HIS A 301 -1.44 -12.75 -7.93
C HIS A 301 -0.47 -12.39 -6.79
N LYS A 302 0.29 -13.35 -6.26
CA LYS A 302 1.40 -13.07 -5.33
C LYS A 302 2.57 -12.35 -6.01
N ILE A 303 2.69 -12.45 -7.33
CA ILE A 303 3.73 -11.75 -8.09
C ILE A 303 3.27 -10.30 -8.26
N PHE A 304 3.83 -9.43 -7.45
CA PHE A 304 3.55 -8.00 -7.51
C PHE A 304 4.52 -7.32 -8.48
N ASP A 305 3.97 -6.73 -9.53
CA ASP A 305 4.74 -6.07 -10.58
C ASP A 305 3.95 -4.87 -11.13
N PRO A 306 4.16 -3.67 -10.58
CA PRO A 306 3.41 -2.48 -10.96
C PRO A 306 3.81 -1.94 -12.33
N ILE A 307 4.96 -2.35 -12.89
CA ILE A 307 5.50 -1.84 -14.16
C ILE A 307 5.20 -2.80 -15.32
N GLY A 308 4.89 -4.06 -15.04
CA GLY A 308 4.49 -5.06 -16.04
C GLY A 308 5.67 -5.82 -16.67
N ILE A 309 6.83 -5.77 -16.05
CA ILE A 309 8.06 -6.48 -16.45
C ILE A 309 7.86 -7.99 -16.61
N THR A 310 7.12 -8.60 -15.69
CA THR A 310 6.83 -10.04 -15.63
C THR A 310 5.59 -10.41 -16.43
N ALA A 311 5.01 -9.51 -17.20
CA ALA A 311 3.84 -9.81 -18.03
C ALA A 311 4.02 -11.10 -18.86
N PRO A 312 5.17 -11.37 -19.52
CA PRO A 312 5.37 -12.62 -20.26
C PRO A 312 5.33 -13.87 -19.38
N ILE A 313 5.85 -13.77 -18.16
CA ILE A 313 5.93 -14.89 -17.21
C ILE A 313 4.58 -15.13 -16.54
N THR A 314 3.87 -14.07 -16.16
CA THR A 314 2.54 -14.14 -15.53
C THR A 314 1.43 -14.45 -16.54
N LEU A 315 1.70 -14.34 -17.84
CA LEU A 315 0.76 -14.73 -18.90
C LEU A 315 0.45 -16.24 -18.86
N ILE A 316 1.45 -17.08 -18.60
CA ILE A 316 1.31 -18.54 -18.58
C ILE A 316 0.21 -19.00 -17.61
N PRO A 317 0.26 -18.67 -16.30
CA PRO A 317 -0.80 -19.06 -15.37
C PRO A 317 -2.15 -18.42 -15.70
N LYS A 318 -2.20 -17.25 -16.35
CA LYS A 318 -3.45 -16.63 -16.82
C LYS A 318 -4.10 -17.42 -17.96
N ILE A 319 -3.30 -17.94 -18.90
CA ILE A 319 -3.79 -18.86 -19.95
C ILE A 319 -4.28 -20.16 -19.31
N LEU A 320 -3.52 -20.74 -18.36
CA LEU A 320 -3.96 -21.94 -17.65
C LEU A 320 -5.27 -21.72 -16.89
N LEU A 321 -5.40 -20.57 -16.22
CA LEU A 321 -6.68 -20.17 -15.61
C LEU A 321 -7.79 -20.16 -16.67
N GLN A 322 -7.57 -19.53 -17.84
CA GLN A 322 -8.53 -19.54 -18.96
C GLN A 322 -8.95 -20.96 -19.36
N GLU A 323 -8.01 -21.91 -19.43
CA GLU A 323 -8.29 -23.32 -19.71
C GLU A 323 -9.18 -23.96 -18.65
N THR A 324 -8.96 -23.66 -17.35
CA THR A 324 -9.83 -24.16 -16.27
C THR A 324 -11.29 -23.70 -16.40
N TRP A 325 -11.53 -22.50 -16.97
CA TRP A 325 -12.87 -22.00 -17.24
C TRP A 325 -13.55 -22.75 -18.39
N LYS A 326 -12.80 -23.13 -19.43
CA LYS A 326 -13.32 -23.89 -20.58
C LYS A 326 -13.85 -25.27 -20.16
N ILE A 327 -13.17 -25.91 -19.20
CA ILE A 327 -13.61 -27.19 -18.62
C ILE A 327 -14.61 -27.05 -17.47
N LYS A 328 -15.05 -25.83 -17.15
CA LYS A 328 -16.01 -25.52 -16.07
C LYS A 328 -15.59 -26.05 -14.70
N ALA A 329 -14.28 -26.05 -14.38
CA ALA A 329 -13.78 -26.44 -13.07
C ALA A 329 -14.19 -25.42 -11.99
N ASN A 330 -14.61 -25.91 -10.81
CA ASN A 330 -14.85 -25.07 -9.66
C ASN A 330 -13.53 -24.61 -9.01
N TRP A 331 -13.60 -23.66 -8.08
CA TRP A 331 -12.44 -23.04 -7.46
C TRP A 331 -11.50 -24.01 -6.74
N ASP A 332 -12.07 -25.04 -6.10
CA ASP A 332 -11.36 -25.98 -5.23
C ASP A 332 -11.26 -27.40 -5.83
N ASP A 333 -11.72 -27.59 -7.07
CA ASP A 333 -11.58 -28.87 -7.77
C ASP A 333 -10.11 -29.15 -8.11
N ILE A 334 -9.72 -30.42 -8.03
CA ILE A 334 -8.42 -30.88 -8.51
C ILE A 334 -8.41 -30.77 -10.03
N LEU A 335 -7.44 -30.04 -10.58
CA LEU A 335 -7.33 -29.84 -12.02
C LEU A 335 -6.75 -31.08 -12.73
N PRO A 336 -7.08 -31.28 -14.02
CA PRO A 336 -6.49 -32.33 -14.84
C PRO A 336 -4.96 -32.29 -14.82
N GLU A 337 -4.33 -33.46 -14.88
CA GLU A 337 -2.88 -33.65 -14.79
C GLU A 337 -2.11 -32.78 -15.81
N GLU A 338 -2.67 -32.59 -17.01
CA GLU A 338 -2.07 -31.74 -18.04
C GLU A 338 -1.93 -30.27 -17.59
N ILE A 339 -2.98 -29.70 -16.99
CA ILE A 339 -2.98 -28.31 -16.49
C ILE A 339 -2.08 -28.21 -15.26
N ALA A 340 -2.20 -29.17 -14.34
CA ALA A 340 -1.40 -29.22 -13.13
C ALA A 340 0.10 -29.28 -13.45
N HIS A 341 0.52 -30.15 -14.35
CA HIS A 341 1.93 -30.30 -14.74
C HIS A 341 2.49 -29.04 -15.43
N LYS A 342 1.72 -28.38 -16.30
CA LYS A 342 2.11 -27.09 -16.91
C LYS A 342 2.30 -26.01 -15.84
N PHE A 343 1.39 -25.93 -14.87
CA PHE A 343 1.47 -24.98 -13.77
C PHE A 343 2.67 -25.24 -12.85
N GLU A 344 2.89 -26.49 -12.44
CA GLU A 344 4.03 -26.85 -11.59
C GLU A 344 5.37 -26.60 -12.27
N LYS A 345 5.46 -26.83 -13.59
CA LYS A 345 6.64 -26.47 -14.37
C LYS A 345 6.92 -24.97 -14.29
N TRP A 346 5.89 -24.15 -14.47
CA TRP A 346 5.99 -22.70 -14.33
C TRP A 346 6.40 -22.29 -12.90
N ASP A 347 5.76 -22.85 -11.88
CA ASP A 347 6.04 -22.56 -10.46
C ASP A 347 7.49 -22.91 -10.09
N ARG A 348 8.00 -24.07 -10.55
CA ARG A 348 9.40 -24.46 -10.36
C ARG A 348 10.39 -23.51 -11.01
N GLN A 349 10.02 -22.82 -12.09
CA GLN A 349 10.90 -21.88 -12.80
C GLN A 349 10.84 -20.47 -12.22
N LEU A 350 9.88 -20.18 -11.34
CA LEU A 350 9.62 -18.82 -10.86
C LEU A 350 10.81 -18.22 -10.10
N HIS A 351 11.58 -19.04 -9.39
CA HIS A 351 12.81 -18.61 -8.70
C HIS A 351 13.84 -17.96 -9.62
N GLN A 352 13.79 -18.22 -10.94
CA GLN A 352 14.70 -17.59 -11.90
C GLN A 352 14.46 -16.09 -12.04
N LEU A 353 13.24 -15.60 -11.71
CA LEU A 353 12.94 -14.18 -11.68
C LEU A 353 13.79 -13.41 -10.66
N ASN A 354 14.28 -14.06 -9.61
CA ASN A 354 15.19 -13.43 -8.63
C ASN A 354 16.54 -13.03 -9.26
N LYS A 355 16.87 -13.54 -10.45
CA LYS A 355 18.07 -13.17 -11.21
C LYS A 355 17.83 -12.00 -12.17
N LEU A 356 16.57 -11.61 -12.39
CA LEU A 356 16.22 -10.52 -13.29
C LEU A 356 16.49 -9.18 -12.59
N GLU A 357 17.41 -8.41 -13.16
CA GLU A 357 17.75 -7.07 -12.70
C GLU A 357 17.54 -6.09 -13.85
N ILE A 358 16.77 -5.03 -13.59
CA ILE A 358 16.35 -4.09 -14.62
C ILE A 358 16.91 -2.71 -14.28
N PRO A 359 17.72 -2.09 -15.15
CA PRO A 359 18.18 -0.74 -14.94
C PRO A 359 17.00 0.21 -14.73
N ARG A 360 16.99 0.94 -13.59
CA ARG A 360 15.95 1.93 -13.30
C ARG A 360 16.09 3.17 -14.19
N TRP A 361 17.33 3.57 -14.49
CA TRP A 361 17.64 4.75 -15.30
C TRP A 361 17.61 4.44 -16.80
N ILE A 362 16.62 5.01 -17.50
CA ILE A 362 16.41 4.79 -18.95
C ILE A 362 17.24 5.75 -19.82
N GLN A 363 17.63 6.92 -19.29
CA GLN A 363 18.18 8.01 -20.11
C GLN A 363 19.63 7.79 -20.56
N GLY A 364 20.35 6.78 -20.06
CA GLY A 364 21.72 6.47 -20.48
C GLY A 364 22.67 7.67 -20.32
N HIS A 365 23.64 7.82 -21.24
CA HIS A 365 24.61 8.93 -21.26
C HIS A 365 24.01 10.27 -21.75
N LYS A 366 24.61 11.38 -21.31
CA LYS A 366 24.25 12.73 -21.77
C LYS A 366 24.40 12.82 -23.31
N ASN A 367 23.36 13.30 -23.99
CA ASN A 367 23.24 13.48 -25.44
C ASN A 367 22.96 12.22 -26.28
N SER A 368 22.56 11.10 -25.67
CA SER A 368 22.05 9.95 -26.43
C SER A 368 20.76 10.32 -27.17
N LYS A 369 20.60 9.86 -28.41
CA LYS A 369 19.31 9.85 -29.10
C LYS A 369 18.51 8.63 -28.63
N HIS A 370 17.34 8.86 -28.06
CA HIS A 370 16.44 7.80 -27.64
C HIS A 370 15.38 7.56 -28.71
N SER A 371 15.10 6.29 -28.99
CA SER A 371 13.96 5.85 -29.79
C SER A 371 13.13 4.90 -28.94
N LEU A 372 11.82 5.09 -28.96
CA LEU A 372 10.88 4.19 -28.31
C LEU A 372 10.45 3.14 -29.32
N HIS A 373 10.70 1.87 -29.03
CA HIS A 373 10.31 0.77 -29.92
C HIS A 373 9.11 0.05 -29.33
N VAL A 374 7.98 0.11 -30.03
CA VAL A 374 6.75 -0.57 -29.64
C VAL A 374 6.54 -1.77 -30.55
N PHE A 375 6.50 -2.95 -29.95
CA PHE A 375 6.16 -4.19 -30.62
C PHE A 375 4.81 -4.67 -30.10
N CYS A 376 3.91 -5.03 -31.01
CA CYS A 376 2.60 -5.59 -30.68
C CYS A 376 2.42 -6.87 -31.47
N ASP A 377 1.94 -7.91 -30.79
CA ASP A 377 1.61 -9.19 -31.42
C ASP A 377 0.36 -9.80 -30.77
N ALA A 378 -0.35 -10.62 -31.54
CA ALA A 378 -1.55 -11.30 -31.10
C ALA A 378 -1.58 -12.76 -31.58
N SER A 379 -1.92 -13.64 -30.66
CA SER A 379 -2.14 -15.06 -30.89
C SER A 379 -3.59 -15.44 -30.59
N GLN A 380 -3.97 -16.69 -30.86
CA GLN A 380 -5.27 -17.22 -30.44
C GLN A 380 -5.47 -17.24 -28.91
N GLN A 381 -4.38 -17.19 -28.14
CA GLN A 381 -4.43 -17.31 -26.68
C GLN A 381 -4.32 -15.97 -25.96
N ALA A 382 -3.54 -15.04 -26.50
CA ALA A 382 -3.23 -13.76 -25.87
C ALA A 382 -2.74 -12.71 -26.88
N TYR A 383 -2.91 -11.44 -26.52
CA TYR A 383 -2.27 -10.29 -27.15
C TYR A 383 -1.26 -9.68 -26.18
N ALA A 384 -0.16 -9.15 -26.71
CA ALA A 384 0.88 -8.52 -25.92
C ALA A 384 1.42 -7.28 -26.62
N THR A 385 1.88 -6.33 -25.82
CA THR A 385 2.64 -5.17 -26.29
C THR A 385 3.86 -5.01 -25.41
N CYS A 386 5.03 -4.84 -26.03
CA CYS A 386 6.29 -4.57 -25.35
C CYS A 386 6.82 -3.22 -25.83
N ILE A 387 7.34 -2.44 -24.89
CA ILE A 387 7.92 -1.12 -25.14
C ILE A 387 9.37 -1.18 -24.67
N PHE A 388 10.31 -0.85 -25.56
CA PHE A 388 11.74 -0.80 -25.29
C PHE A 388 12.29 0.61 -25.50
#